data_AF-A0A958H9Q3-F1
#
_entry.id   AF-A0A958H9Q3-F1
#
_cell.length_a   1.000
_cell.length_b   1.000
_cell.length_c   1.000
_cell.angle_alpha   90.00
_cell.angle_beta   90.00
_cell.angle_gamma   90.00
#
_symmetry.space_group_name_H-M   'P 1'
#
loop_
_entity.id
_entity.type
_entity.pdbx_description
1 polymer ?
#
loop_
_entity_poly.entity_id
_entity_poly.type
_entity_poly.pdbx_seq_one_letter_code
_entity_poly.pdbx_strand_id
1 'polypeptide(L)'
;MSFKANWAYDFSCNQSLEEVIAVFNDIGPWQWQLRDSYMVGSYLNTRPMEGMHVRVHEYPQSFLKGPREKGFLALLQLEDDSVAEQEDVDRMFRELLNRVMATDINEIEPYD
;
A
#
# COMPACT_ATOMS: atom_id res chain seq x y z
N MET A 1 -3.91 18.85 -6.60
CA MET A 1 -3.70 18.42 -5.20
C MET A 1 -2.21 18.41 -4.97
N SER A 2 -1.77 19.02 -3.87
CA SER A 2 -0.39 18.98 -3.40
C SER A 2 -0.32 17.97 -2.25
N PHE A 3 0.82 17.29 -2.12
CA PHE A 3 1.01 16.22 -1.16
C PHE A 3 2.03 16.66 -0.09
N LYS A 4 1.66 16.48 1.18
CA LYS A 4 2.55 16.65 2.34
C LYS A 4 3.65 15.60 2.33
N ALA A 5 3.29 14.37 1.97
CA ALA A 5 4.21 13.23 1.90
C ALA A 5 3.68 12.17 0.91
N ASN A 6 4.58 11.45 0.26
CA ASN A 6 4.25 10.37 -0.68
C ASN A 6 5.39 9.35 -0.69
N TRP A 7 5.20 8.15 -0.17
CA TRP A 7 6.25 7.13 -0.10
C TRP A 7 5.69 5.75 -0.42
N ALA A 8 6.55 4.74 -0.44
CA ALA A 8 6.13 3.39 -0.80
C ALA A 8 6.84 2.31 0.01
N TYR A 9 6.20 1.14 0.05
CA TYR A 9 6.80 -0.10 0.51
C TYR A 9 6.77 -1.11 -0.63
N ASP A 10 7.92 -1.70 -0.92
CA ASP A 10 8.02 -2.86 -1.78
C ASP A 10 8.26 -4.10 -0.91
N PHE A 11 7.45 -5.13 -1.05
CA PHE A 11 7.52 -6.32 -0.19
C PHE A 11 7.04 -7.59 -0.91
N SER A 12 7.39 -8.74 -0.35
CA SER A 12 6.90 -10.05 -0.80
C SER A 12 6.03 -10.67 0.29
N CYS A 13 5.00 -11.42 -0.10
CA CYS A 13 4.34 -12.37 0.80
C CYS A 13 3.84 -13.57 -0.02
N ASN A 14 3.53 -14.68 0.65
CA ASN A 14 3.05 -15.89 -0.01
C ASN A 14 1.53 -15.89 -0.27
N GLN A 15 0.85 -14.81 0.11
CA GLN A 15 -0.60 -14.67 0.04
C GLN A 15 -1.03 -14.00 -1.26
N SER A 16 -2.20 -14.36 -1.78
CA SER A 16 -2.83 -13.65 -2.91
C SER A 16 -3.36 -12.29 -2.47
N LEU A 17 -3.67 -11.41 -3.44
CA LEU A 17 -4.26 -10.10 -3.17
C LEU A 17 -5.59 -10.21 -2.38
N GLU A 18 -6.40 -11.24 -2.65
CA GLU A 18 -7.66 -11.56 -1.95
C GLU A 18 -7.42 -12.01 -0.49
N GLU A 19 -6.36 -12.78 -0.25
CA GLU A 19 -5.97 -13.20 1.10
C GLU A 19 -5.42 -12.02 1.90
N VAL A 20 -4.64 -11.14 1.25
CA VAL A 20 -4.11 -9.91 1.85
C VAL A 20 -5.24 -8.98 2.30
N ILE A 21 -6.25 -8.70 1.45
CA ILE A 21 -7.38 -7.85 1.86
C ILE A 21 -8.19 -8.46 3.01
N ALA A 22 -8.35 -9.79 3.04
CA ALA A 22 -9.03 -10.46 4.13
C ALA A 22 -8.29 -10.24 5.47
N VAL A 23 -6.97 -10.42 5.49
CA VAL A 23 -6.15 -10.17 6.69
C VAL A 23 -6.14 -8.70 7.08
N PHE A 24 -6.04 -7.79 6.10
CA PHE A 24 -6.01 -6.35 6.37
C PHE A 24 -7.33 -5.84 6.98
N ASN A 25 -8.47 -6.34 6.50
CA ASN A 25 -9.79 -5.98 7.02
C ASN A 25 -10.16 -6.66 8.35
N ASP A 26 -9.53 -7.79 8.70
CA ASP A 26 -9.76 -8.46 9.99
C ASP A 26 -9.12 -7.71 11.18
N ILE A 27 -7.99 -7.06 10.94
CA ILE A 27 -7.11 -6.55 12.00
C ILE A 27 -7.18 -5.03 12.12
N GLY A 28 -7.25 -4.34 10.99
CA GLY A 28 -7.00 -2.91 10.92
C GLY A 28 -8.28 -2.08 11.13
N PRO A 29 -8.15 -0.83 11.63
CA PRO A 29 -9.26 0.12 11.58
C PRO A 29 -9.59 0.56 10.15
N TRP A 30 -8.71 0.27 9.19
CA TRP A 30 -8.84 0.68 7.81
C TRP A 30 -9.76 -0.26 7.05
N GLN A 31 -10.68 0.31 6.28
CA GLN A 31 -11.55 -0.45 5.39
C GLN A 31 -10.92 -0.50 4.01
N TRP A 32 -10.38 -1.65 3.67
CA TRP A 32 -9.76 -1.93 2.38
C TRP A 32 -10.78 -2.44 1.38
N GLN A 33 -10.58 -2.05 0.13
CA GLN A 33 -11.42 -2.45 -0.99
C GLN A 33 -10.54 -2.99 -2.11
N LEU A 34 -10.96 -4.13 -2.67
CA LEU A 34 -10.40 -4.63 -3.91
C LEU A 34 -11.01 -3.81 -5.06
N ARG A 35 -10.14 -3.28 -5.91
CA ARG A 35 -10.49 -2.50 -7.09
C ARG A 35 -9.87 -3.16 -8.30
N ASP A 36 -10.53 -3.02 -9.44
CA ASP A 36 -10.00 -3.45 -10.72
C ASP A 36 -9.83 -2.25 -11.65
N SER A 37 -8.77 -2.28 -12.44
CA SER A 37 -8.44 -1.22 -13.40
C SER A 37 -7.85 -1.83 -14.64
N TYR A 38 -8.40 -1.45 -15.79
CA TYR A 38 -7.88 -1.84 -17.10
C TYR A 38 -6.38 -1.51 -17.28
N MET A 39 -5.89 -0.45 -16.64
CA MET A 39 -4.50 0.00 -16.81
C MET A 39 -3.50 -0.67 -15.87
N VAL A 40 -3.93 -1.04 -14.66
CA VAL A 40 -3.02 -1.46 -13.59
C VAL A 40 -3.35 -2.84 -13.02
N GLY A 41 -4.39 -3.49 -13.52
CA GLY A 41 -4.94 -4.72 -12.96
C GLY A 41 -5.69 -4.49 -11.66
N SER A 42 -5.87 -5.57 -10.91
CA SER A 42 -6.49 -5.55 -9.60
C SER A 42 -5.53 -5.00 -8.54
N TYR A 43 -6.06 -4.21 -7.61
CA TYR A 43 -5.29 -3.56 -6.55
C TYR A 43 -6.15 -3.31 -5.32
N LEU A 44 -5.51 -3.22 -4.16
CA LEU A 44 -6.18 -2.80 -2.92
C LEU A 44 -6.12 -1.30 -2.77
N ASN A 45 -7.17 -0.73 -2.20
CA ASN A 45 -7.27 0.69 -1.92
C ASN A 45 -7.94 0.89 -0.55
N THR A 46 -7.42 1.80 0.24
CA THR A 46 -8.14 2.35 1.39
C THR A 46 -7.92 3.87 1.51
N ARG A 47 -8.90 4.52 2.15
CA ARG A 47 -8.85 5.92 2.56
C ARG A 47 -9.12 6.00 4.06
N PRO A 48 -8.10 5.74 4.91
CA PRO A 48 -8.32 5.57 6.34
C PRO A 48 -8.87 6.82 7.03
N MET A 49 -8.47 7.99 6.54
CA MET A 49 -8.89 9.29 7.03
C MET A 49 -8.80 10.32 5.91
N GLU A 50 -9.33 11.52 6.17
CA GLU A 50 -9.28 12.64 5.24
C GLU A 50 -7.83 13.00 4.88
N GLY A 51 -7.59 13.23 3.59
CA GLY A 51 -6.27 13.50 3.05
C GLY A 51 -5.30 12.30 3.06
N MET A 52 -5.73 11.07 3.37
CA MET A 52 -4.85 9.89 3.36
C MET A 52 -5.32 8.85 2.34
N HIS A 53 -4.42 8.46 1.44
CA HIS A 53 -4.64 7.37 0.48
C HIS A 53 -3.56 6.30 0.57
N VAL A 54 -4.00 5.03 0.59
CA VAL A 54 -3.10 3.89 0.48
C VAL A 54 -3.58 2.97 -0.62
N ARG A 55 -2.67 2.54 -1.49
CA ARG A 55 -2.92 1.56 -2.55
C ARG A 55 -1.89 0.45 -2.50
N VAL A 56 -2.30 -0.80 -2.67
CA VAL A 56 -1.39 -1.94 -2.80
C VAL A 56 -1.61 -2.63 -4.13
N HIS A 57 -0.55 -2.75 -4.91
CA HIS A 57 -0.55 -3.34 -6.23
C HIS A 57 0.30 -4.60 -6.24
N GLU A 58 -0.22 -5.69 -6.80
CA GLU A 58 0.56 -6.90 -7.05
C GLU A 58 1.46 -6.72 -8.29
N TYR A 59 2.66 -7.30 -8.27
CA TYR A 59 3.53 -7.41 -9.44
C TYR A 59 3.13 -8.59 -10.34
N PRO A 60 3.37 -8.50 -11.66
CA PRO A 60 3.92 -7.35 -12.38
C PRO A 60 2.87 -6.27 -12.64
N GLN A 61 3.25 -5.01 -12.48
CA GLN A 61 2.39 -3.86 -12.79
C GLN A 61 2.62 -3.41 -14.23
N SER A 62 1.57 -3.35 -15.05
CA SER A 62 1.69 -3.04 -16.49
C SER A 62 2.34 -1.68 -16.79
N PHE A 63 2.33 -0.74 -15.84
CA PHE A 63 2.85 0.62 -15.98
C PHE A 63 4.23 0.84 -15.33
N LEU A 64 4.71 -0.08 -14.48
CA LEU A 64 6.06 -0.04 -13.92
C LEU A 64 6.94 -1.04 -14.66
N LYS A 65 7.88 -0.54 -15.47
CA LYS A 65 8.96 -1.36 -16.00
C LYS A 65 9.98 -1.61 -14.89
N GLY A 66 9.84 -2.72 -14.19
CA GLY A 66 10.79 -3.20 -13.19
C GLY A 66 11.13 -4.68 -13.38
N PRO A 67 12.28 -5.16 -12.87
CA PRO A 67 12.66 -6.57 -12.97
C PRO A 67 11.85 -7.48 -12.03
N ARG A 68 10.98 -6.90 -11.18
CA ARG A 68 10.26 -7.63 -10.14
C ARG A 68 9.04 -8.33 -10.73
N GLU A 69 9.10 -9.66 -10.75
CA GLU A 69 8.02 -10.53 -11.23
C GLU A 69 7.00 -10.86 -10.12
N LYS A 70 7.50 -10.88 -8.87
CA LYS A 70 6.91 -11.28 -7.57
C LYS A 70 6.56 -10.14 -6.60
N GLY A 71 5.43 -10.20 -5.90
CA GLY A 71 5.21 -9.44 -4.66
C GLY A 71 4.32 -8.22 -4.85
N PHE A 72 4.50 -7.20 -4.01
CA PHE A 72 3.57 -6.09 -3.87
C PHE A 72 4.29 -4.76 -3.71
N LEU A 73 3.69 -3.71 -4.29
CA LEU A 73 4.05 -2.32 -4.03
C LEU A 73 2.89 -1.62 -3.34
N ALA A 74 3.11 -1.12 -2.15
CA ALA A 74 2.21 -0.23 -1.46
C ALA A 74 2.62 1.23 -1.66
N LEU A 75 1.70 2.07 -2.14
CA LEU A 75 1.87 3.51 -2.27
C LEU A 75 1.05 4.21 -1.19
N LEU A 76 1.69 5.04 -0.38
CA LEU A 76 1.08 5.78 0.72
C LEU A 76 1.22 7.28 0.46
N GLN A 77 0.12 8.00 0.60
CA GLN A 77 0.05 9.42 0.26
C GLN A 77 -0.71 10.18 1.34
N LEU A 78 -0.13 11.31 1.74
CA LEU A 78 -0.75 12.30 2.61
C LEU A 78 -0.89 13.61 1.83
N GLU A 79 -2.12 14.10 1.72
CA GLU A 79 -2.46 15.42 1.19
C GLU A 79 -2.10 16.51 2.22
N ASP A 80 -1.89 17.75 1.76
CA ASP A 80 -1.45 18.88 2.60
C ASP A 80 -2.37 19.20 3.78
N ASP A 81 -3.66 18.86 3.66
CA ASP A 81 -4.69 19.07 4.68
C ASP A 81 -4.89 17.87 5.61
N SER A 82 -4.14 16.78 5.42
CA SER A 82 -4.23 15.61 6.29
C SER A 82 -3.66 15.90 7.68
N VAL A 83 -4.42 15.53 8.70
CA VAL A 83 -3.97 15.55 10.10
C VAL A 83 -3.09 14.34 10.47
N ALA A 84 -2.91 13.41 9.53
CA ALA A 84 -2.06 12.24 9.74
C ALA A 84 -0.57 12.64 9.73
N GLU A 85 0.19 11.94 10.56
CA GLU A 85 1.65 11.97 10.50
C GLU A 85 2.18 10.68 9.88
N GLN A 86 3.21 10.81 9.05
CA GLN A 86 3.81 9.69 8.32
C GLN A 86 4.23 8.56 9.27
N GLU A 87 4.82 8.89 10.42
CA GLU A 87 5.26 7.90 11.42
C GLU A 87 4.10 7.05 11.98
N ASP A 88 2.94 7.67 12.24
CA ASP A 88 1.76 6.94 12.72
C ASP A 88 1.19 6.01 11.64
N VAL A 89 1.21 6.47 10.39
CA VAL A 89 0.83 5.68 9.22
C VAL A 89 1.77 4.49 9.04
N ASP A 90 3.07 4.72 9.12
CA ASP A 90 4.10 3.69 8.97
C ASP A 90 4.00 2.64 10.07
N ARG A 91 3.77 3.04 11.32
CA ARG A 91 3.56 2.09 12.42
C ARG A 91 2.38 1.16 12.12
N MET A 92 1.22 1.72 11.75
CA MET A 92 0.03 0.92 11.41
C MET A 92 0.27 0.03 10.19
N PHE A 93 0.91 0.56 9.15
CA PHE A 93 1.14 -0.19 7.93
C PHE A 93 2.12 -1.35 8.15
N ARG A 94 3.17 -1.16 8.95
CA ARG A 94 4.10 -2.23 9.34
C ARG A 94 3.42 -3.32 10.17
N GLU A 95 2.45 -2.97 11.01
CA GLU A 95 1.62 -3.97 11.70
C GLU A 95 0.84 -4.83 10.69
N LEU A 96 0.26 -4.23 9.65
CA LEU A 96 -0.42 -4.97 8.58
C LEU A 96 0.57 -5.89 7.82
N LEU A 97 1.76 -5.39 7.46
CA LEU A 97 2.80 -6.17 6.78
C LEU A 97 3.25 -7.38 7.61
N ASN A 98 3.43 -7.22 8.92
CA ASN A 98 3.79 -8.32 9.80
C ASN A 98 2.73 -9.45 9.81
N ARG A 99 1.45 -9.10 9.65
CA ARG A 99 0.34 -10.06 9.70
C ARG A 99 0.21 -10.89 8.44
N VAL A 100 0.58 -10.32 7.31
CA VAL A 100 0.72 -11.07 6.05
C VAL A 100 2.09 -11.76 5.93
N MET A 101 2.87 -11.78 7.01
CA MET A 101 4.22 -12.33 7.07
C MET A 101 5.11 -11.80 5.94
N ALA A 102 5.01 -10.50 5.66
CA ALA A 102 5.75 -9.87 4.59
C ALA A 102 7.27 -10.04 4.80
N THR A 103 7.98 -10.31 3.71
CA THR A 103 9.44 -10.41 3.64
C THR A 103 9.99 -9.43 2.62
N ASP A 104 11.31 -9.26 2.63
CA ASP A 104 12.02 -8.39 1.66
C ASP A 104 11.43 -6.98 1.61
N ILE A 105 11.00 -6.48 2.77
CA ILE A 105 10.35 -5.18 2.93
C ILE A 105 11.41 -4.10 2.71
N ASN A 106 11.21 -3.32 1.65
CA ASN A 106 12.01 -2.16 1.31
C ASN A 106 11.14 -0.91 1.32
N GLU A 107 11.55 0.09 2.10
CA GLU A 107 10.91 1.39 2.12
C GLU A 107 11.52 2.27 1.02
N ILE A 108 10.66 2.99 0.31
CA ILE A 108 11.03 3.81 -0.84
C ILE A 108 10.51 5.20 -0.56
N GLU A 109 11.42 6.11 -0.22
CA GLU A 109 11.13 7.54 -0.15
C GLU A 109 10.87 8.09 -1.57
N PRO A 110 9.99 9.10 -1.72
CA PRO A 110 9.83 9.75 -3.00
C PRO A 110 11.16 10.36 -3.46
N TYR A 111 11.40 10.32 -4.76
CA TYR A 111 12.42 11.18 -5.36
C TYR A 111 11.87 12.62 -5.37
N ASP A 112 12.62 13.55 -4.77
CA ASP A 112 12.41 15.01 -4.92
C ASP A 112 12.35 15.44 -6.39
#